data_AF-A0A6L7JKK9-F1
#
_entry.id   AF-A0A6L7JKK9-F1
#
_cell.length_a   1.000
_cell.length_b   1.000
_cell.length_c   1.000
_cell.angle_alpha   90.00
_cell.angle_beta   90.00
_cell.angle_gamma   90.00
#
_symmetry.space_group_name_H-M   'P 1'
#
loop_
_entity.id
_entity.type
_entity.pdbx_description
1 polymer ?
#
loop_
_entity_poly.entity_id
_entity_poly.type
_entity_poly.pdbx_seq_one_letter_code
_entity_poly.pdbx_strand_id
1 'polypeptide(L)'
;MPQLTAAKVKNAGVGKHQDGQGLFLRVYESGSRCWVLRLTVDGRRREIGLGSWPKVSLADARAKAFEHRAAAASGRDPLADKRRGDVPTFREAAKKVLDTNRGRWRSERTAALWWASLENHAFPIIGGMAVDRISQSDVLRCVEPMWATRTETARKVRQRIRMVLRWCQAHGYVTFNMAGEGIDGALPARPATPHGMKSTSQPASGISLLTKRRPHQSTGCP
;
A
#
# COMPACT_ATOMS: atom_id res chain seq x y z
N MET A 1 35.98 27.47 -12.26
CA MET A 1 36.79 26.78 -11.24
C MET A 1 37.30 25.47 -11.80
N PRO A 2 38.55 25.07 -11.52
CA PRO A 2 39.14 23.84 -12.05
C PRO A 2 38.53 22.59 -11.42
N GLN A 3 38.37 21.53 -12.22
CA GLN A 3 37.88 20.23 -11.74
C GLN A 3 38.90 19.54 -10.81
N LEU A 4 38.45 18.56 -10.01
CA LEU A 4 39.35 17.79 -9.16
C LEU A 4 40.19 16.83 -10.00
N THR A 5 41.41 16.58 -9.53
CA THR A 5 42.28 15.52 -10.04
C THR A 5 42.38 14.41 -9.00
N ALA A 6 42.77 13.20 -9.39
CA ALA A 6 42.92 12.08 -8.45
C ALA A 6 43.87 12.41 -7.28
N ALA A 7 44.95 13.16 -7.55
CA ALA A 7 45.87 13.64 -6.52
C ALA A 7 45.18 14.62 -5.54
N LYS A 8 44.39 15.57 -6.04
CA LYS A 8 43.62 16.49 -5.20
C LYS A 8 42.57 15.77 -4.36
N VAL A 9 41.92 14.74 -4.90
CA VAL A 9 40.96 13.90 -4.16
C VAL A 9 41.65 13.15 -3.02
N LYS A 10 42.86 12.63 -3.27
CA LYS A 10 43.64 11.90 -2.25
C LYS A 10 44.10 12.81 -1.10
N ASN A 11 44.46 14.06 -1.41
CA ASN A 11 45.02 15.02 -0.46
C ASN A 11 44.02 16.07 0.04
N ALA A 12 42.73 15.91 -0.27
CA ALA A 12 41.70 16.86 0.13
C ALA A 12 41.56 16.91 1.66
N GLY A 13 41.65 18.13 2.22
CA GLY A 13 41.38 18.39 3.64
C GLY A 13 39.90 18.27 4.00
N VAL A 14 39.55 18.40 5.28
CA VAL A 14 38.16 18.40 5.75
C VAL A 14 37.36 19.51 5.05
N GLY A 15 36.14 19.20 4.63
CA GLY A 15 35.26 20.15 3.94
C GLY A 15 34.68 19.63 2.63
N LYS A 16 34.14 20.56 1.83
CA LYS A 16 33.44 20.25 0.58
C LYS A 16 34.24 20.79 -0.61
N HIS A 17 34.71 19.89 -1.47
CA HIS A 17 35.57 20.18 -2.61
C HIS A 17 34.80 19.99 -3.91
N GLN A 18 34.73 21.02 -4.75
CA GLN A 18 33.94 20.99 -5.97
C GLN A 18 34.72 20.37 -7.14
N ASP A 19 34.10 19.39 -7.82
CA ASP A 19 34.59 18.84 -9.09
C ASP A 19 33.96 19.54 -10.30
N GLY A 20 32.76 20.11 -10.15
CA GLY A 20 32.02 20.81 -11.20
C GLY A 20 30.68 20.17 -11.51
N GLN A 21 29.80 20.88 -12.24
CA GLN A 21 28.46 20.39 -12.60
C GLN A 21 27.63 19.88 -11.41
N GLY A 22 27.81 20.50 -10.23
CA GLY A 22 27.14 20.11 -8.99
C GLY A 22 27.75 18.90 -8.28
N LEU A 23 28.83 18.30 -8.78
CA LEU A 23 29.55 17.22 -8.11
C LEU A 23 30.57 17.77 -7.10
N PHE A 24 30.58 17.17 -5.92
CA PHE A 24 31.45 17.51 -4.80
C PHE A 24 32.02 16.25 -4.14
N LEU A 25 33.24 16.35 -3.65
CA LEU A 25 33.80 15.46 -2.64
C LEU A 25 33.58 16.08 -1.26
N ARG A 26 32.87 15.39 -0.37
CA ARG A 26 32.75 15.77 1.05
C ARG A 26 33.73 14.94 1.86
N VAL A 27 34.59 15.62 2.62
CA VAL A 27 35.54 15.03 3.55
C VAL A 27 35.09 15.39 4.96
N TYR A 28 34.81 14.38 5.78
CA TYR A 28 34.41 14.56 7.17
C TYR A 28 35.62 14.68 8.09
N GLU A 29 35.42 15.19 9.31
CA GLU A 29 36.46 15.27 10.34
C GLU A 29 37.10 13.91 10.67
N SER A 30 36.33 12.83 10.55
CA SER A 30 36.82 11.45 10.70
C SER A 30 37.77 10.99 9.59
N GLY A 31 38.02 11.82 8.58
CA GLY A 31 38.81 11.47 7.40
C GLY A 31 38.05 10.66 6.34
N SER A 32 36.83 10.19 6.66
CA SER A 32 35.95 9.53 5.70
C SER A 32 35.51 10.49 4.59
N ARG A 33 35.29 9.96 3.39
CA ARG A 33 35.04 10.77 2.19
C ARG A 33 33.89 10.20 1.38
N CYS A 34 32.99 11.06 0.91
CA CYS A 34 31.89 10.66 0.04
C CYS A 34 31.65 11.64 -1.10
N TRP A 35 31.18 11.10 -2.21
CA TRP A 35 30.77 11.87 -3.37
C TRP A 35 29.32 12.32 -3.20
N VAL A 36 29.09 13.61 -3.44
CA VAL A 36 27.77 14.25 -3.32
C VAL A 36 27.48 15.02 -4.60
N LEU A 37 26.31 14.80 -5.16
CA LEU A 37 25.79 15.51 -6.32
C LEU A 37 24.65 16.42 -5.91
N ARG A 38 24.79 17.71 -6.17
CA ARG A 38 23.74 18.70 -5.99
C ARG A 38 23.01 18.90 -7.32
N LEU A 39 21.69 18.71 -7.30
CA LEU A 39 20.82 18.84 -8.47
C LEU A 39 19.46 19.41 -8.09
N THR A 40 18.79 20.04 -9.06
CA THR A 40 17.42 20.53 -8.90
C THR A 40 16.49 19.56 -9.62
N VAL A 41 15.53 18.98 -8.90
CA VAL A 41 14.49 18.11 -9.45
C VAL A 41 13.15 18.72 -9.02
N ASP A 42 12.25 18.91 -9.98
CA ASP A 42 10.92 19.50 -9.77
C ASP A 42 10.98 20.83 -9.00
N GLY A 43 11.91 21.72 -9.39
CA GLY A 43 12.11 23.02 -8.76
C GLY A 43 12.72 22.99 -7.35
N ARG A 44 12.99 21.80 -6.79
CA ARG A 44 13.59 21.64 -5.46
C ARG A 44 15.06 21.22 -5.56
N ARG A 45 15.94 21.95 -4.88
CA ARG A 45 17.36 21.60 -4.77
C ARG A 45 17.53 20.42 -3.81
N ARG A 46 18.28 19.40 -4.25
CA ARG A 46 18.59 18.19 -3.47
C ARG A 46 20.07 17.84 -3.57
N GLU A 47 20.56 17.14 -2.55
CA GLU A 47 21.89 16.53 -2.56
C GLU A 47 21.75 15.00 -2.56
N ILE A 48 22.43 14.35 -3.50
CA ILE A 48 22.42 12.89 -3.68
C ILE A 48 23.81 12.34 -3.38
N GLY A 49 23.89 11.36 -2.48
CA GLY A 49 25.13 10.61 -2.25
C GLY A 49 25.39 9.62 -3.38
N LEU A 50 26.57 9.70 -4.02
CA LEU A 50 26.99 8.79 -5.09
C LEU A 50 27.85 7.61 -4.59
N GLY A 51 28.30 7.67 -3.34
CA GLY A 51 29.05 6.63 -2.63
C GLY A 51 30.33 7.15 -1.98
N SER A 52 30.94 6.30 -1.15
CA SER A 52 32.17 6.63 -0.41
C SER A 52 33.42 6.42 -1.27
N TRP A 53 34.42 7.29 -1.11
CA TRP A 53 35.77 7.05 -1.63
C TRP A 53 36.54 6.18 -0.61
N PRO A 54 37.41 5.24 -1.03
CA PRO A 54 37.85 4.96 -2.41
C PRO A 54 36.97 3.99 -3.21
N LYS A 55 35.91 3.42 -2.60
CA LYS A 55 35.01 2.45 -3.27
C LYS A 55 34.38 3.00 -4.57
N VAL A 56 34.14 4.30 -4.62
CA VAL A 56 33.74 5.01 -5.83
C VAL A 56 34.88 5.94 -6.25
N SER A 57 35.46 5.67 -7.41
CA SER A 57 36.53 6.50 -7.97
C SER A 57 36.01 7.85 -8.45
N LEU A 58 36.91 8.80 -8.74
CA LEU A 58 36.52 10.08 -9.34
C LEU A 58 35.83 9.89 -10.71
N ALA A 59 36.32 8.94 -11.51
CA ALA A 59 35.73 8.63 -12.81
C ALA A 59 34.31 8.07 -12.64
N ASP A 60 34.12 7.11 -11.72
CA ASP A 60 32.80 6.53 -11.44
C ASP A 60 31.83 7.57 -10.88
N ALA A 61 32.33 8.47 -10.02
CA ALA A 61 31.52 9.56 -9.48
C ALA A 61 31.03 10.50 -10.60
N ARG A 62 31.88 10.81 -11.59
CA ARG A 62 31.49 11.62 -12.76
C ARG A 62 30.47 10.90 -13.64
N ALA A 63 30.66 9.60 -13.89
CA ALA A 63 29.72 8.78 -14.66
C ALA A 63 28.33 8.74 -13.99
N LYS A 64 28.28 8.39 -12.70
CA LYS A 64 27.04 8.42 -11.90
C LYS A 64 26.41 9.82 -11.87
N ALA A 65 27.22 10.86 -11.77
CA ALA A 65 26.72 12.24 -11.79
C ALA A 65 26.10 12.63 -13.13
N PHE A 66 26.62 12.10 -14.24
CA PHE A 66 26.03 12.28 -15.56
C PHE A 66 24.67 11.58 -15.67
N GLU A 67 24.58 10.31 -15.26
CA GLU A 67 23.33 9.54 -15.27
C GLU A 67 22.22 10.21 -14.45
N HIS A 68 22.53 10.62 -13.22
CA HIS A 68 21.55 11.28 -12.35
C HIS A 68 21.10 12.64 -12.90
N ARG A 69 21.97 13.38 -13.61
CA ARG A 69 21.57 14.63 -14.29
C ARG A 69 20.72 14.37 -15.53
N ALA A 70 21.07 13.36 -16.32
CA ALA A 70 20.28 12.97 -17.49
C ALA A 70 18.87 12.53 -17.07
N ALA A 71 18.75 11.75 -15.99
CA ALA A 71 17.47 11.39 -15.40
C ALA A 71 16.66 12.63 -14.97
N ALA A 72 17.27 13.53 -14.21
CA ALA A 72 16.62 14.76 -13.76
C ALA A 72 16.16 15.66 -14.93
N ALA A 73 16.96 15.78 -15.99
CA ALA A 73 16.62 16.54 -17.19
C ALA A 73 15.42 15.92 -17.95
N SER A 74 15.26 14.60 -17.89
CA SER A 74 14.11 13.89 -18.45
C SER A 74 12.85 13.92 -17.56
N GLY A 75 12.84 14.70 -16.48
CA GLY A 75 11.73 14.76 -15.52
C GLY A 75 11.61 13.51 -14.64
N ARG A 76 12.63 12.65 -14.61
CA ARG A 76 12.70 11.47 -13.73
C ARG A 76 13.49 11.80 -12.49
N ASP A 77 12.90 11.60 -11.32
CA ASP A 77 13.60 11.75 -10.03
C ASP A 77 14.66 10.63 -9.89
N PRO A 78 15.96 10.96 -9.88
CA PRO A 78 17.04 9.98 -9.83
C PRO A 78 17.09 9.22 -8.49
N LEU A 79 16.42 9.73 -7.46
CA LEU A 79 16.24 9.06 -6.18
C LEU A 79 15.06 8.07 -6.20
N ALA A 80 14.06 8.29 -7.06
CA ALA A 80 12.94 7.39 -7.26
C ALA A 80 13.36 6.14 -8.05
N ASP A 81 14.25 6.28 -9.04
CA ASP A 81 14.74 5.14 -9.82
C ASP A 81 15.61 4.17 -9.01
N LYS A 82 16.35 4.64 -7.98
CA LYS A 82 17.03 3.76 -7.02
C LYS A 82 16.08 2.99 -6.10
N ARG A 83 14.83 3.45 -5.95
CA ARG A 83 13.77 2.75 -5.19
C ARG A 83 12.99 1.76 -6.06
N ARG A 84 12.98 1.92 -7.39
CA ARG A 84 12.25 1.03 -8.32
C ARG A 84 12.68 -0.43 -8.31
N GLY A 85 13.89 -0.73 -7.82
CA GLY A 85 14.39 -2.11 -7.75
C GLY A 85 13.95 -2.91 -6.52
N ASP A 86 13.42 -2.27 -5.48
CA ASP A 86 13.16 -2.92 -4.17
C ASP A 86 11.75 -2.68 -3.62
N VAL A 87 10.92 -1.91 -4.34
CA VAL A 87 9.50 -1.76 -3.98
C VAL A 87 8.73 -2.97 -4.48
N PRO A 88 8.16 -3.81 -3.59
CA PRO A 88 7.41 -4.98 -4.01
C PRO A 88 6.13 -4.58 -4.76
N THR A 89 5.67 -5.47 -5.63
CA THR A 89 4.31 -5.40 -6.16
C THR A 89 3.29 -5.64 -5.04
N PHE A 90 2.03 -5.24 -5.27
CA PHE A 90 0.96 -5.50 -4.30
C PHE A 90 0.83 -6.98 -3.96
N ARG A 91 0.96 -7.87 -4.96
CA ARG A 91 0.89 -9.33 -4.77
C ARG A 91 2.03 -9.83 -3.89
N GLU A 92 3.25 -9.36 -4.12
CA GLU A 92 4.42 -9.73 -3.31
C GLU A 92 4.30 -9.21 -1.87
N ALA A 93 3.86 -7.96 -1.71
CA ALA A 93 3.59 -7.39 -0.40
C ALA A 93 2.49 -8.17 0.35
N ALA A 94 1.41 -8.56 -0.33
CA ALA A 94 0.34 -9.37 0.25
C ALA A 94 0.86 -10.74 0.72
N LYS A 95 1.79 -11.37 -0.02
CA LYS A 95 2.43 -12.62 0.38
C LYS A 95 3.28 -12.44 1.64
N LYS A 96 4.12 -11.39 1.69
CA LYS A 96 4.92 -11.05 2.89
C LYS A 96 4.05 -10.81 4.12
N VAL A 97 2.90 -10.15 3.96
CA VAL A 97 1.91 -9.94 5.02
C VAL A 97 1.31 -11.27 5.50
N LEU A 98 0.96 -12.16 4.58
CA LEU A 98 0.42 -13.48 4.89
C LEU A 98 1.41 -14.29 5.75
N ASP A 99 2.69 -14.28 5.35
CA ASP A 99 3.77 -15.00 6.03
C ASP A 99 4.11 -14.39 7.39
N THR A 100 4.20 -13.05 7.48
CA THR A 100 4.49 -12.35 8.76
C THR A 100 3.37 -12.57 9.78
N ASN A 101 2.11 -12.67 9.33
CA ASN A 101 0.95 -12.86 10.20
C ASN A 101 0.60 -14.33 10.44
N ARG A 102 1.43 -15.31 10.05
CA ARG A 102 1.14 -16.75 10.21
C ARG A 102 0.67 -17.11 11.61
N GLY A 103 1.34 -16.62 12.65
CA GLY A 103 0.96 -16.86 14.06
C GLY A 103 -0.26 -16.08 14.56
N ARG A 104 -0.78 -15.12 13.78
CA ARG A 104 -1.93 -14.27 14.14
C ARG A 104 -3.23 -14.75 13.50
N TRP A 105 -3.17 -15.62 12.49
CA TRP A 105 -4.34 -16.22 11.90
C TRP A 105 -4.93 -17.28 12.84
N ARG A 106 -6.24 -17.23 13.06
CA ARG A 106 -6.94 -18.21 13.90
C ARG A 106 -6.88 -19.64 13.35
N SER A 107 -6.68 -19.79 12.04
CA SER A 107 -6.63 -21.06 11.32
C SER A 107 -6.06 -20.83 9.91
N GLU A 108 -5.39 -21.83 9.35
CA GLU A 108 -4.93 -21.84 7.95
C GLU A 108 -6.08 -21.59 6.96
N ARG A 109 -7.29 -22.07 7.27
CA ARG A 109 -8.50 -21.79 6.47
C ARG A 109 -8.78 -20.29 6.38
N THR A 110 -8.52 -19.54 7.45
CA THR A 110 -8.74 -18.09 7.48
C THR A 110 -7.70 -17.36 6.62
N ALA A 111 -6.45 -17.83 6.65
CA ALA A 111 -5.37 -17.32 5.81
C ALA A 111 -5.64 -17.59 4.31
N ALA A 112 -6.10 -18.80 3.97
CA ALA A 112 -6.48 -19.16 2.61
C ALA A 112 -7.66 -18.34 2.08
N LEU A 113 -8.71 -18.15 2.90
CA LEU A 113 -9.85 -17.29 2.55
C LEU A 113 -9.45 -15.82 2.37
N TRP A 114 -8.49 -15.35 3.17
CA TRP A 114 -7.94 -14.00 3.02
C TRP A 114 -7.20 -13.86 1.68
N TRP A 115 -6.33 -14.81 1.34
CA TRP A 115 -5.60 -14.82 0.07
C TRP A 115 -6.54 -14.88 -1.15
N ALA A 116 -7.47 -15.85 -1.16
CA ALA A 116 -8.42 -16.04 -2.26
C ALA A 116 -9.26 -14.77 -2.51
N SER A 117 -9.59 -14.01 -1.47
CA SER A 117 -10.34 -12.76 -1.65
C SER A 117 -9.54 -11.65 -2.34
N LEU A 118 -8.22 -11.58 -2.11
CA LEU A 118 -7.36 -10.64 -2.82
C LEU A 118 -7.14 -11.12 -4.26
N GLU A 119 -7.04 -12.43 -4.47
CA GLU A 119 -6.89 -13.03 -5.79
C GLU A 119 -8.09 -12.77 -6.70
N ASN A 120 -9.30 -12.87 -6.17
CA ASN A 120 -10.51 -12.66 -6.95
C ASN A 120 -10.84 -11.19 -7.22
N HIS A 121 -10.41 -10.26 -6.35
CA HIS A 121 -10.93 -8.89 -6.36
C HIS A 121 -9.86 -7.79 -6.44
N ALA A 122 -8.63 -8.04 -5.98
CA ALA A 122 -7.57 -7.03 -5.95
C ALA A 122 -6.45 -7.32 -6.95
N PHE A 123 -5.99 -8.57 -7.06
CA PHE A 123 -4.88 -8.94 -7.93
C PHE A 123 -5.13 -8.68 -9.44
N PRO A 124 -6.35 -8.83 -9.98
CA PRO A 124 -6.61 -8.52 -11.38
C PRO A 124 -6.41 -7.03 -11.73
N ILE A 125 -6.51 -6.14 -10.73
CA ILE A 125 -6.48 -4.68 -10.94
C ILE A 125 -5.15 -4.10 -10.47
N ILE A 126 -4.74 -4.38 -9.23
CA ILE A 126 -3.56 -3.79 -8.59
C ILE A 126 -2.43 -4.78 -8.31
N GLY A 127 -2.63 -6.08 -8.59
CA GLY A 127 -1.70 -7.14 -8.18
C GLY A 127 -0.27 -6.99 -8.70
N GLY A 128 -0.12 -6.57 -9.96
CA GLY A 128 1.18 -6.34 -10.61
C GLY A 128 1.73 -4.91 -10.44
N MET A 129 1.00 -4.03 -9.76
CA MET A 129 1.44 -2.65 -9.54
C MET A 129 2.40 -2.60 -8.35
N ALA A 130 3.48 -1.82 -8.49
CA ALA A 130 4.35 -1.48 -7.37
C ALA A 130 3.57 -0.70 -6.31
N VAL A 131 3.76 -1.03 -5.03
CA VAL A 131 2.92 -0.49 -3.94
C VAL A 131 3.02 1.02 -3.77
N ASP A 132 4.10 1.64 -4.24
CA ASP A 132 4.31 3.09 -4.25
C ASP A 132 3.52 3.82 -5.34
N ARG A 133 3.02 3.11 -6.35
CA ARG A 133 2.21 3.66 -7.44
C ARG A 133 0.72 3.45 -7.28
N ILE A 134 0.29 2.67 -6.29
CA ILE A 134 -1.13 2.37 -6.06
C ILE A 134 -1.80 3.62 -5.53
N SER A 135 -2.71 4.19 -6.30
CA SER A 135 -3.49 5.36 -5.93
C SER A 135 -4.81 4.99 -5.23
N GLN A 136 -5.49 5.99 -4.67
CA GLN A 136 -6.83 5.80 -4.10
C GLN A 136 -7.85 5.36 -5.16
N SER A 137 -7.73 5.87 -6.39
CA SER A 137 -8.58 5.51 -7.53
C SER A 137 -8.43 4.03 -7.89
N ASP A 138 -7.22 3.48 -7.78
CA ASP A 138 -6.99 2.06 -8.05
C ASP A 138 -7.65 1.15 -7.00
N VAL A 139 -7.67 1.60 -5.73
CA VAL A 139 -8.40 0.91 -4.66
C VAL A 139 -9.91 0.98 -4.88
N LEU A 140 -10.43 2.12 -5.33
CA LEU A 140 -11.85 2.28 -5.66
C LEU A 140 -12.28 1.32 -6.77
N ARG A 141 -11.49 1.19 -7.85
CA ARG A 141 -11.75 0.25 -8.94
C ARG A 141 -11.87 -1.21 -8.48
N CYS A 142 -11.20 -1.58 -7.39
CA CYS A 142 -11.31 -2.92 -6.80
C CYS A 142 -12.64 -3.17 -6.05
N VAL A 143 -13.25 -2.11 -5.53
CA VAL A 143 -14.38 -2.20 -4.58
C VAL A 143 -15.71 -1.84 -5.24
N GLU A 144 -15.68 -0.86 -6.17
CA GLU A 144 -16.85 -0.31 -6.85
C GLU A 144 -17.72 -1.37 -7.56
N PRO A 145 -17.17 -2.36 -8.30
CA PRO A 145 -17.98 -3.39 -8.96
C PRO A 145 -18.79 -4.25 -7.98
N MET A 146 -18.37 -4.30 -6.71
CA MET A 146 -18.97 -5.13 -5.67
C MET A 146 -19.86 -4.32 -4.72
N TRP A 147 -19.78 -3.00 -4.76
CA TRP A 147 -20.41 -2.13 -3.77
C TRP A 147 -21.94 -2.22 -3.80
N ALA A 148 -22.52 -2.25 -5.00
CA ALA A 148 -23.96 -2.27 -5.22
C ALA A 148 -24.62 -3.63 -4.89
N THR A 149 -23.91 -4.74 -5.10
CA THR A 149 -24.48 -6.09 -4.97
C THR A 149 -24.04 -6.84 -3.71
N ARG A 150 -22.82 -6.58 -3.21
CA ARG A 150 -22.18 -7.33 -2.11
C ARG A 150 -21.34 -6.41 -1.23
N THR A 151 -21.99 -5.43 -0.60
CA THR A 151 -21.36 -4.37 0.20
C THR A 151 -20.47 -4.89 1.33
N GLU A 152 -20.87 -5.95 2.03
CA GLU A 152 -20.08 -6.53 3.12
C GLU A 152 -18.78 -7.19 2.61
N THR A 153 -18.83 -7.82 1.45
CA THR A 153 -17.64 -8.38 0.79
C THR A 153 -16.71 -7.26 0.33
N ALA A 154 -17.27 -6.19 -0.23
CA ALA A 154 -16.54 -5.01 -0.66
C ALA A 154 -15.78 -4.34 0.52
N ARG A 155 -16.44 -4.19 1.68
CA ARG A 155 -15.81 -3.69 2.93
C ARG A 155 -14.66 -4.58 3.39
N LYS A 156 -14.85 -5.91 3.38
CA LYS A 156 -13.81 -6.87 3.75
C LYS A 156 -12.61 -6.78 2.82
N VAL A 157 -12.81 -6.74 1.50
CA VAL A 157 -11.71 -6.59 0.52
C VAL A 157 -10.93 -5.29 0.77
N ARG A 158 -11.62 -4.16 0.96
CA ARG A 158 -10.98 -2.88 1.30
C ARG A 158 -10.15 -2.97 2.58
N GLN A 159 -10.68 -3.60 3.64
CA GLN A 159 -9.95 -3.77 4.90
C GLN A 159 -8.67 -4.59 4.70
N ARG A 160 -8.71 -5.62 3.85
CA ARG A 160 -7.56 -6.45 3.50
C ARG A 160 -6.52 -5.67 2.69
N ILE A 161 -6.95 -4.90 1.69
CA ILE A 161 -6.06 -4.01 0.91
C ILE A 161 -5.38 -3.00 1.84
N ARG A 162 -6.14 -2.37 2.74
CA ARG A 162 -5.61 -1.45 3.75
C ARG A 162 -4.55 -2.12 4.62
N MET A 163 -4.75 -3.36 5.04
CA MET A 163 -3.76 -4.09 5.84
C MET A 163 -2.43 -4.25 5.12
N VAL A 164 -2.46 -4.59 3.82
CA VAL A 164 -1.25 -4.72 2.99
C VAL A 164 -0.53 -3.38 2.85
N LEU A 165 -1.27 -2.32 2.52
CA LEU A 165 -0.69 -0.98 2.35
C LEU A 165 -0.12 -0.41 3.67
N ARG A 166 -0.75 -0.69 4.82
CA ARG A 166 -0.20 -0.32 6.14
C ARG A 166 1.09 -1.06 6.45
N TRP A 167 1.19 -2.34 6.10
CA TRP A 167 2.44 -3.08 6.24
C TRP A 167 3.53 -2.47 5.36
N CYS A 168 3.20 -2.08 4.12
CA CYS A 168 4.14 -1.41 3.22
C CYS A 168 4.61 -0.04 3.76
N GLN A 169 3.70 0.70 4.39
CA GLN A 169 4.03 1.97 5.05
C GLN A 169 5.00 1.75 6.22
N ALA A 170 4.77 0.74 7.06
CA ALA A 170 5.64 0.42 8.19
C ALA A 170 7.06 0.00 7.75
N HIS A 171 7.18 -0.61 6.55
CA HIS A 171 8.46 -1.01 5.97
C HIS A 171 9.11 0.10 5.10
N GLY A 172 8.52 1.30 5.05
CA GLY A 172 9.08 2.44 4.34
C GLY A 172 8.91 2.40 2.81
N TYR A 173 8.13 1.46 2.27
CA TYR A 173 7.87 1.36 0.84
C TYR A 173 6.90 2.44 0.34
N VAL A 174 6.00 2.93 1.21
CA VAL A 174 5.00 3.96 0.88
C VAL A 174 5.03 5.07 1.94
N THR A 175 5.11 6.33 1.50
CA THR A 175 5.21 7.49 2.39
C THR A 175 3.85 7.92 2.97
N PHE A 176 2.73 7.65 2.29
CA PHE A 176 1.39 8.05 2.72
C PHE A 176 0.36 6.92 2.60
N ASN A 177 -0.49 6.76 3.61
CA ASN A 177 -1.56 5.77 3.63
C ASN A 177 -2.71 6.15 2.68
N MET A 178 -2.67 5.67 1.44
CA MET A 178 -3.68 6.00 0.42
C MET A 178 -5.07 5.36 0.67
N ALA A 179 -5.17 4.42 1.62
CA ALA A 179 -6.41 3.70 1.95
C ALA A 179 -7.14 4.21 3.21
N GLY A 180 -6.61 5.24 3.88
CA GLY A 180 -7.05 5.67 5.21
C GLY A 180 -8.27 6.59 5.23
N GLU A 181 -8.16 7.80 4.67
CA GLU A 181 -8.94 8.94 5.17
C GLU A 181 -10.00 9.50 4.21
N GLY A 182 -10.04 9.13 2.92
CA GLY A 182 -10.94 9.77 1.93
C GLY A 182 -11.94 8.88 1.19
N ILE A 183 -11.82 7.55 1.28
CA ILE A 183 -12.60 6.63 0.43
C ILE A 183 -14.08 6.57 0.83
N ASP A 184 -14.40 6.75 2.12
CA ASP A 184 -15.78 6.67 2.62
C ASP A 184 -16.67 7.81 2.10
N GLY A 185 -16.08 8.97 1.77
CA GLY A 185 -16.80 10.11 1.16
C GLY A 185 -16.85 10.07 -0.38
N ALA A 186 -16.04 9.23 -1.02
CA ALA A 186 -15.96 9.11 -2.48
C ALA A 186 -16.89 8.01 -3.05
N LEU A 187 -17.44 7.15 -2.20
CA LEU A 187 -18.40 6.12 -2.60
C LEU A 187 -19.82 6.69 -2.61
N PRO A 188 -20.66 6.34 -3.60
CA PRO A 188 -22.02 6.85 -3.71
C PRO A 188 -22.81 6.55 -2.44
N ALA A 189 -23.63 7.52 -2.05
CA ALA A 189 -24.48 7.44 -0.86
C ALA A 189 -25.31 6.16 -0.88
N ARG A 190 -25.40 5.51 0.28
CA ARG A 190 -26.14 4.28 0.51
C ARG A 190 -27.60 4.45 0.02
N PRO A 191 -28.18 3.50 -0.73
CA PRO A 191 -29.63 3.47 -0.87
C PRO A 191 -30.23 3.24 0.52
N ALA A 192 -31.10 4.16 0.96
CA ALA A 192 -31.70 4.13 2.28
C ALA A 192 -32.40 2.78 2.51
N THR A 193 -31.98 2.06 3.55
CA THR A 193 -32.77 0.95 4.09
C THR A 193 -34.04 1.55 4.70
N PRO A 194 -35.26 1.11 4.31
CA PRO A 194 -36.46 1.46 5.06
C PRO A 194 -36.31 0.98 6.50
N HIS A 195 -36.29 1.92 7.44
CA HIS A 195 -36.29 1.63 8.88
C HIS A 195 -37.74 1.63 9.37
N GLY A 196 -38.21 0.48 9.86
CA GLY A 196 -39.39 0.40 10.72
C GLY A 196 -40.61 -0.30 10.15
N MET A 197 -40.57 -1.63 10.04
CA MET A 197 -41.76 -2.44 10.36
C MET A 197 -41.45 -3.17 11.67
N LYS A 198 -41.98 -2.62 12.76
CA LYS A 198 -42.00 -3.31 14.05
C LYS A 198 -42.82 -4.58 13.86
N SER A 199 -42.21 -5.72 14.15
CA SER A 199 -42.91 -6.97 14.40
C SER A 199 -43.81 -6.74 15.61
N THR A 200 -45.07 -6.38 15.39
CA THR A 200 -46.09 -6.37 16.43
C THR A 200 -46.49 -7.82 16.69
N SER A 201 -45.89 -8.42 17.71
CA SER A 201 -46.40 -9.63 18.34
C SER A 201 -47.81 -9.33 18.88
N GLN A 202 -48.84 -9.96 18.31
CA GLN A 202 -50.17 -10.01 18.91
C GLN A 202 -50.13 -10.88 20.18
N PRO A 203 -50.67 -10.43 21.32
CA PRO A 203 -50.85 -11.29 22.47
C PRO A 203 -52.11 -12.17 22.26
N ALA A 204 -51.95 -13.47 22.49
CA ALA A 204 -53.07 -14.38 22.62
C ALA A 204 -53.74 -14.17 23.99
N SER A 205 -55.00 -13.73 23.98
CA SER A 205 -55.93 -13.79 25.12
C SER A 205 -57.30 -14.21 24.62
N GLY A 206 -57.91 -15.12 25.36
CA GLY A 206 -58.91 -16.06 24.88
C GLY A 206 -60.34 -15.54 24.74
N ILE A 207 -61.12 -16.34 24.02
CA ILE A 207 -62.57 -16.41 24.14
C ILE A 207 -62.93 -17.87 24.45
N SER A 208 -63.46 -18.07 25.64
CA SER A 208 -64.17 -19.27 26.08
C SER A 208 -65.67 -18.96 25.98
N LEU A 209 -66.45 -19.81 25.32
CA LEU A 209 -67.92 -20.00 25.44
C LEU A 209 -68.27 -21.31 24.70
N LEU A 210 -68.37 -22.44 25.40
CA LEU A 210 -69.58 -23.09 25.95
C LEU A 210 -70.48 -23.85 24.95
N THR A 211 -70.70 -25.15 25.27
CA THR A 211 -71.78 -26.08 24.85
C THR A 211 -71.71 -26.66 23.41
N LYS A 212 -72.01 -27.95 23.13
CA LYS A 212 -72.99 -28.88 23.74
C LYS A 212 -72.59 -30.36 23.46
N ARG A 213 -73.24 -31.26 24.21
CA ARG A 213 -73.01 -32.71 24.40
C ARG A 213 -73.33 -33.63 23.19
N ARG A 214 -72.54 -34.73 23.06
CA ARG A 214 -72.84 -36.19 22.81
C ARG A 214 -73.80 -36.64 21.66
N PRO A 215 -73.89 -37.96 21.31
CA PRO A 215 -72.98 -39.12 21.47
C PRO A 215 -72.87 -40.08 20.23
N HIS A 216 -72.04 -41.13 20.38
CA HIS A 216 -72.15 -42.52 19.87
C HIS A 216 -72.39 -42.85 18.38
N GLN A 217 -71.50 -43.70 17.82
CA GLN A 217 -71.73 -45.08 17.31
C GLN A 217 -70.42 -45.57 16.65
N SER A 218 -69.69 -46.56 17.18
CA SER A 218 -69.82 -48.03 17.02
C SER A 218 -69.83 -48.53 15.56
N THR A 219 -68.76 -49.25 15.18
CA THR A 219 -68.60 -50.36 14.20
C THR A 219 -67.14 -50.28 13.70
N GLY A 220 -66.26 -51.29 13.71
CA GLY A 220 -66.38 -52.74 13.88
C GLY A 220 -65.51 -53.43 12.80
N CYS A 221 -64.52 -54.21 13.24
CA CYS A 221 -63.84 -55.34 12.55
C CYS A 221 -62.94 -55.06 11.32
N PRO A 222 -62.10 -56.05 10.92
CA PRO A 222 -61.84 -57.37 11.53
C PRO A 222 -60.49 -57.50 12.27
#